data_AF-A0A0L1KB30-F1
#
_entry.id   AF-A0A0L1KB30-F1
#
_cell.length_a   1.000
_cell.length_b   1.000
_cell.length_c   1.000
_cell.angle_alpha   90.00
_cell.angle_beta   90.00
_cell.angle_gamma   90.00
#
_symmetry.space_group_name_H-M   'P 1'
#
loop_
_entity.id
_entity.type
_entity.pdbx_description
1 polymer ?
#
loop_
_entity_poly.entity_id
_entity_poly.type
_entity_poly.pdbx_seq_one_letter_code
_entity_poly.pdbx_strand_id
1 'polypeptide(L)'
;MTAPDDVTLGIAEHQAAGTAARVDAIQAQWHAGGVRPLAVFAMFGDLVFIGIYGAGSWIAGRSFMRMGGTVRTIGAVVAAAALVFVLTDYTETLLQLAQLLRDAGSDRLAGIAAAMRPIKIAAWAATFVGVVAAWLILRLLPRPLD
;
A
#
# COMPACT_ATOMS: atom_id res chain seq x y z
N MET A 1 18.75 13.08 -25.06
CA MET A 1 18.60 13.28 -23.61
C MET A 1 18.83 11.94 -22.96
N THR A 2 20.04 11.71 -22.45
CA THR A 2 20.37 10.56 -21.61
C THR A 2 19.77 10.81 -20.23
N ALA A 3 19.15 9.79 -19.63
CA ALA A 3 18.60 9.87 -18.28
C ALA A 3 19.71 10.36 -17.32
N PRO A 4 19.42 11.28 -16.38
CA PRO A 4 20.41 11.66 -15.38
C PRO A 4 20.79 10.42 -14.58
N ASP A 5 22.10 10.31 -14.33
CA ASP A 5 22.75 9.24 -13.59
C ASP A 5 21.95 8.88 -12.32
N ASP A 6 21.49 7.62 -12.29
CA ASP A 6 21.05 6.83 -11.15
C ASP A 6 20.56 7.59 -9.90
N VAL A 7 19.25 7.87 -9.86
CA VAL A 7 18.55 8.02 -8.58
C VAL A 7 18.65 6.68 -7.84
N THR A 8 19.65 6.54 -6.96
CA THR A 8 19.93 5.30 -6.22
C THR A 8 18.81 4.99 -5.21
N LEU A 9 18.04 6.00 -4.78
CA LEU A 9 17.00 5.89 -3.76
C LEU A 9 15.62 6.18 -4.34
N GLY A 10 14.81 5.14 -4.53
CA GLY A 10 13.46 5.21 -5.05
C GLY A 10 12.39 5.41 -3.99
N ILE A 11 11.12 5.28 -4.40
CA ILE A 11 9.97 5.43 -3.50
C ILE A 11 10.00 4.38 -2.38
N ALA A 12 10.47 3.16 -2.64
CA ALA A 12 10.54 2.12 -1.61
C ALA A 12 11.53 2.50 -0.49
N GLU A 13 12.64 3.13 -0.83
CA GLU A 13 13.63 3.63 0.12
C GLU A 13 13.08 4.83 0.91
N HIS A 14 12.35 5.72 0.24
CA HIS A 14 11.62 6.81 0.92
C HIS A 14 10.57 6.25 1.88
N GLN A 15 9.90 5.17 1.49
CA GLN A 15 8.90 4.50 2.32
C GLN A 15 9.49 3.82 3.55
N ALA A 16 10.74 3.35 3.46
CA ALA A 16 11.47 2.76 4.57
C ALA A 16 12.21 3.80 5.44
N ALA A 17 12.25 5.07 5.03
CA ALA A 17 12.98 6.10 5.74
C ALA A 17 12.27 6.47 7.06
N GLY A 18 12.83 5.99 8.18
CA GLY A 18 12.29 6.24 9.52
C GLY A 18 12.76 7.54 10.20
N THR A 19 13.56 8.36 9.53
CA THR A 19 14.14 9.60 10.09
C THR A 19 14.08 10.75 9.08
N ALA A 20 14.05 11.99 9.58
CA ALA A 20 14.09 13.20 8.78
C ALA A 20 15.34 13.24 7.91
N ALA A 21 16.52 12.98 8.49
CA ALA A 21 17.79 13.01 7.77
C ALA A 21 17.81 12.05 6.57
N ARG A 22 17.17 10.88 6.68
CA ARG A 22 17.08 9.93 5.57
C ARG A 22 16.10 10.40 4.50
N VAL A 23 14.96 10.96 4.91
CA VAL A 23 13.98 11.56 3.99
C VAL A 23 14.62 12.71 3.20
N ASP A 24 15.32 13.61 3.88
CA ASP A 24 15.98 14.77 3.27
C ASP A 24 17.05 14.34 2.27
N ALA A 25 17.87 13.34 2.61
CA ALA A 25 18.88 12.80 1.70
C ALA A 25 18.26 12.25 0.41
N ILE A 26 17.10 11.58 0.49
CA ILE A 26 16.39 11.03 -0.68
C ILE A 26 15.79 12.16 -1.51
N GLN A 27 15.12 13.11 -0.87
CA GLN A 27 14.50 14.23 -1.58
C GLN A 27 15.55 15.12 -2.25
N ALA A 28 16.71 15.32 -1.63
CA ALA A 28 17.85 16.02 -2.24
C ALA A 28 18.34 15.31 -3.51
N GLN A 29 18.40 13.98 -3.52
CA GLN A 29 18.72 13.22 -4.73
C GLN A 29 17.64 13.37 -5.82
N TRP A 30 16.37 13.37 -5.44
CA TRP A 30 15.27 13.59 -6.40
C TRP A 30 15.26 14.99 -7.00
N HIS A 31 15.64 16.00 -6.22
CA HIS A 31 15.87 17.35 -6.71
C HIS A 31 17.03 17.39 -7.70
N ALA A 32 18.19 16.85 -7.32
CA ALA A 32 19.38 16.82 -8.17
C ALA A 32 19.13 16.07 -9.49
N GLY A 33 18.39 14.96 -9.45
CA GLY A 33 18.02 14.18 -10.62
C GLY A 33 16.82 14.71 -11.41
N GLY A 34 16.17 15.79 -10.96
CA GLY A 34 15.00 16.38 -11.63
C GLY A 34 13.74 15.50 -11.61
N VAL A 35 13.70 14.45 -10.79
CA VAL A 35 12.60 13.46 -10.73
C VAL A 35 11.58 13.76 -9.62
N ARG A 36 11.79 14.80 -8.81
CA ARG A 36 10.85 15.18 -7.74
C ARG A 36 9.39 15.35 -8.20
N PRO A 37 9.09 15.99 -9.35
CA PRO A 37 7.71 16.07 -9.84
C PRO A 37 7.09 14.69 -10.13
N LEU A 38 7.89 13.75 -10.65
CA LEU A 38 7.46 12.38 -10.88
C LEU A 38 7.19 11.66 -9.56
N ALA A 39 8.03 11.85 -8.53
CA ALA A 39 7.79 11.29 -7.20
C ALA A 39 6.49 11.81 -6.59
N VAL A 40 6.22 13.12 -6.67
CA VAL A 40 4.95 13.71 -6.22
C VAL A 40 3.77 13.10 -6.97
N PHE A 41 3.85 13.02 -8.30
CA PHE A 41 2.79 12.43 -9.13
C PHE A 41 2.53 10.97 -8.78
N ALA A 42 3.60 10.18 -8.58
CA ALA A 42 3.50 8.78 -8.18
C ALA A 42 2.80 8.61 -6.82
N MET A 43 3.06 9.48 -5.84
CA MET A 43 2.37 9.45 -4.55
C MET A 43 0.87 9.79 -4.67
N PHE A 44 0.48 10.72 -5.55
CA PHE A 44 -0.94 10.94 -5.83
C PHE A 44 -1.59 9.75 -6.52
N GLY A 45 -0.89 9.11 -7.46
CA GLY A 45 -1.34 7.86 -8.09
C GLY A 45 -1.55 6.75 -7.05
N ASP A 46 -0.65 6.66 -6.07
CA ASP A 46 -0.75 5.71 -4.96
C ASP A 46 -2.00 5.95 -4.09
N LEU A 47 -2.33 7.22 -3.78
CA LEU A 47 -3.57 7.55 -3.06
C LEU A 47 -4.84 7.06 -3.78
N VAL A 48 -4.85 7.14 -5.12
CA VAL A 48 -5.94 6.62 -5.95
C VAL A 48 -5.96 5.09 -5.93
N PHE A 49 -4.78 4.46 -6.06
CA PHE A 49 -4.63 3.01 -5.98
C PHE A 49 -5.15 2.46 -4.65
N ILE A 50 -4.75 3.04 -3.52
CA ILE A 50 -5.20 2.63 -2.18
C ILE A 50 -6.73 2.64 -2.10
N GLY A 51 -7.36 3.69 -2.60
CA GLY A 51 -8.82 3.83 -2.60
C GLY A 51 -9.51 2.76 -3.42
N ILE A 52 -9.08 2.54 -4.66
CA ILE A 52 -9.66 1.55 -5.58
C ILE A 52 -9.42 0.13 -5.08
N TYR A 53 -8.17 -0.20 -4.76
CA TYR A 53 -7.77 -1.54 -4.30
C TYR A 53 -8.44 -1.89 -2.96
N GLY A 54 -8.45 -0.94 -2.02
CA GLY A 54 -9.09 -1.09 -0.72
C GLY A 54 -10.60 -1.30 -0.83
N ALA A 55 -11.29 -0.48 -1.62
CA ALA A 55 -12.71 -0.64 -1.87
C ALA A 55 -13.03 -1.98 -2.55
N GLY A 56 -12.26 -2.36 -3.58
CA GLY A 56 -12.41 -3.65 -4.25
C GLY A 56 -12.21 -4.84 -3.31
N SER A 57 -11.17 -4.80 -2.49
CA SER A 57 -10.87 -5.85 -1.50
C SER A 57 -11.96 -5.96 -0.43
N TRP A 58 -12.47 -4.83 0.06
CA TRP A 58 -13.59 -4.79 0.99
C TRP A 58 -14.85 -5.41 0.40
N ILE A 59 -15.22 -5.01 -0.83
CA ILE A 59 -16.38 -5.54 -1.54
C ILE A 59 -16.25 -7.05 -1.78
N ALA A 60 -15.07 -7.51 -2.18
CA ALA A 60 -14.78 -8.93 -2.38
C ALA A 60 -14.94 -9.73 -1.08
N GLY A 61 -14.29 -9.27 0.01
CA GLY A 61 -14.40 -9.89 1.32
C GLY A 61 -15.84 -9.97 1.82
N ARG A 62 -16.59 -8.85 1.76
CA ARG A 62 -18.01 -8.81 2.14
C ARG A 62 -18.89 -9.70 1.27
N SER A 63 -18.53 -9.92 0.01
CA SER A 63 -19.25 -10.84 -0.88
C SER A 63 -19.00 -12.29 -0.50
N PHE A 64 -17.75 -12.68 -0.22
CA PHE A 64 -17.40 -14.01 0.29
C PHE A 64 -18.00 -14.31 1.67
N MET A 65 -18.13 -13.30 2.54
CA MET A 65 -18.79 -13.46 3.85
C MET A 65 -20.27 -13.84 3.76
N ARG A 66 -20.95 -13.56 2.65
CA ARG A 66 -22.34 -13.98 2.42
C ARG A 66 -22.44 -15.44 2.00
N MET A 67 -21.32 -16.07 1.69
CA MET A 67 -21.24 -17.49 1.38
C MET A 67 -21.12 -18.31 2.67
N GLY A 68 -21.23 -19.64 2.57
CA GLY A 68 -21.05 -20.57 3.69
C GLY A 68 -19.62 -21.11 3.79
N GLY A 69 -19.34 -21.85 4.87
CA GLY A 69 -18.11 -22.63 5.03
C GLY A 69 -16.82 -21.80 5.02
N THR A 70 -15.73 -22.40 4.54
CA THR A 70 -14.38 -21.80 4.53
C THR A 70 -14.31 -20.46 3.79
N VAL A 71 -15.10 -20.29 2.73
CA VAL A 71 -15.13 -19.04 1.94
C VAL A 71 -15.62 -17.87 2.79
N ARG A 72 -16.55 -18.10 3.72
CA ARG A 72 -17.02 -17.09 4.67
C ARG A 72 -15.87 -16.56 5.54
N THR A 73 -15.09 -17.49 6.09
CA THR A 73 -13.96 -17.17 6.97
C THR A 73 -12.89 -16.39 6.22
N ILE A 74 -12.53 -16.84 5.01
CA ILE A 74 -11.59 -16.11 4.14
C ILE A 74 -12.13 -14.70 3.83
N GLY A 75 -13.43 -14.59 3.51
CA GLY A 75 -14.08 -13.31 3.26
C GLY A 75 -13.99 -12.33 4.43
N ALA A 76 -14.18 -12.83 5.66
CA ALA A 76 -14.07 -12.00 6.87
C ALA A 76 -12.64 -11.51 7.08
N VAL A 77 -11.64 -12.38 6.86
CA VAL A 77 -10.21 -12.01 6.93
C VAL A 77 -9.87 -10.97 5.87
N VAL A 78 -10.30 -11.17 4.62
CA VAL A 78 -10.08 -10.21 3.52
C VAL A 78 -10.71 -8.85 3.83
N ALA A 79 -11.96 -8.83 4.33
CA ALA A 79 -12.64 -7.58 4.67
C ALA A 79 -11.91 -6.83 5.79
N ALA A 80 -11.49 -7.53 6.85
CA ALA A 80 -10.72 -6.93 7.94
C ALA A 80 -9.35 -6.43 7.46
N ALA A 81 -8.63 -7.24 6.68
CA ALA A 81 -7.34 -6.88 6.12
C ALA A 81 -7.44 -5.67 5.16
N ALA A 82 -8.53 -5.55 4.39
CA ALA A 82 -8.75 -4.40 3.52
C ALA A 82 -8.86 -3.09 4.31
N LEU A 83 -9.55 -3.10 5.46
CA LEU A 83 -9.60 -1.93 6.34
C LEU A 83 -8.23 -1.58 6.91
N VAL A 84 -7.48 -2.58 7.39
CA VAL A 84 -6.13 -2.37 7.93
C VAL A 84 -5.21 -1.82 6.84
N PHE A 85 -5.24 -2.39 5.64
CA PHE A 85 -4.47 -1.93 4.49
C PHE A 85 -4.76 -0.47 4.18
N VAL A 86 -6.03 -0.11 4.00
CA VAL A 86 -6.42 1.28 3.68
C VAL A 86 -5.94 2.25 4.74
N LEU A 87 -6.15 1.94 6.03
CA LEU A 87 -5.75 2.83 7.12
C LEU A 87 -4.23 3.00 7.20
N THR A 88 -3.49 1.90 7.10
CA THR A 88 -2.03 1.91 7.24
C THR A 88 -1.35 2.54 6.03
N ASP A 89 -1.80 2.23 4.82
CA ASP A 89 -1.21 2.76 3.58
C ASP A 89 -1.56 4.24 3.38
N TYR A 90 -2.81 4.68 3.65
CA TYR A 90 -3.10 6.12 3.64
C TYR A 90 -2.29 6.88 4.69
N THR A 91 -2.12 6.32 5.89
CA THR A 91 -1.28 6.96 6.91
C THR A 91 0.15 7.10 6.42
N GLU A 92 0.74 6.06 5.85
CA GLU A 92 2.09 6.11 5.31
C GLU A 92 2.22 7.14 4.17
N THR A 93 1.40 7.00 3.14
CA THR A 93 1.51 7.78 1.90
C THR A 93 1.19 9.26 2.15
N LEU A 94 0.21 9.60 2.99
CA LEU A 94 -0.10 11.00 3.32
C LEU A 94 1.00 11.66 4.15
N LEU A 95 1.60 10.95 5.12
CA LEU A 95 2.69 11.49 5.94
C LEU A 95 3.97 11.72 5.12
N GLN A 96 4.28 10.80 4.21
CA GLN A 96 5.39 10.96 3.28
C GLN A 96 5.12 12.06 2.25
N LEU A 97 3.89 12.17 1.73
CA LEU A 97 3.51 13.22 0.79
C LEU A 97 3.58 14.59 1.46
N ALA A 98 3.15 14.70 2.72
CA ALA A 98 3.28 15.94 3.48
C ALA A 98 4.74 16.38 3.64
N GLN A 99 5.67 15.45 3.91
CA GLN A 99 7.10 15.74 3.97
C GLN A 99 7.64 16.17 2.59
N LEU A 100 7.23 15.47 1.53
CA LEU A 100 7.62 15.79 0.17
C LEU A 100 7.11 17.16 -0.29
N LEU A 101 5.87 17.53 0.05
CA LEU A 101 5.31 18.84 -0.30
C LEU A 101 5.92 19.98 0.52
N ARG A 102 6.34 19.72 1.75
CA ARG A 102 7.07 20.68 2.61
C ARG A 102 8.54 20.81 2.25
N ASP A 103 9.05 19.89 1.43
CA ASP A 103 10.47 19.79 1.11
C ASP A 103 11.37 19.64 2.35
N ALA A 104 10.85 18.94 3.35
CA ALA A 104 11.51 18.74 4.63
C ALA A 104 10.99 17.48 5.33
N GLY A 105 11.92 16.63 5.74
CA GLY A 105 11.69 15.48 6.58
C GLY A 105 11.30 15.85 8.01
N SER A 106 10.64 14.92 8.69
CA SER A 106 10.29 15.04 10.10
C SER A 106 10.38 13.68 10.77
N ASP A 107 11.18 13.52 11.82
CA ASP A 107 11.39 12.24 12.49
C ASP A 107 10.07 11.61 12.95
N ARG A 108 9.13 12.42 13.40
CA ARG A 108 7.80 11.95 13.80
C ARG A 108 7.01 11.40 12.62
N LEU A 109 6.96 12.11 11.49
CA LEU A 109 6.18 11.71 10.33
C LEU A 109 6.84 10.51 9.64
N ALA A 110 8.16 10.56 9.46
CA ALA A 110 8.99 9.50 8.91
C ALA A 110 8.90 8.21 9.76
N GLY A 111 9.03 8.33 11.08
CA GLY A 111 8.94 7.19 12.00
C GLY A 111 7.56 6.50 11.96
N ILE A 112 6.48 7.27 11.96
CA ILE A 112 5.11 6.70 11.85
C ILE A 112 4.94 6.04 10.48
N ALA A 113 5.33 6.70 9.40
CA ALA A 113 5.20 6.16 8.04
C ALA A 113 5.98 4.85 7.87
N ALA A 114 7.25 4.80 8.31
CA ALA A 114 8.06 3.60 8.26
C ALA A 114 7.48 2.45 9.12
N ALA A 115 6.84 2.76 10.24
CA ALA A 115 6.18 1.77 11.09
C ALA A 115 4.91 1.17 10.46
N MET A 116 4.20 1.91 9.60
CA MET A 116 3.03 1.40 8.88
C MET A 116 3.42 0.41 7.77
N ARG A 117 4.60 0.57 7.18
CA ARG A 117 5.08 -0.25 6.04
C ARG A 117 4.94 -1.77 6.23
N PRO A 118 5.45 -2.41 7.31
CA PRO A 118 5.28 -3.85 7.48
C PRO A 118 3.82 -4.26 7.67
N ILE A 119 3.01 -3.42 8.33
CA ILE A 119 1.60 -3.70 8.61
C ILE A 119 0.80 -3.64 7.30
N LYS A 120 1.01 -2.62 6.47
CA LYS A 120 0.34 -2.52 5.18
C LYS A 120 0.70 -3.66 4.24
N ILE A 121 1.96 -4.09 4.23
CA ILE A 121 2.42 -5.20 3.37
C ILE A 121 1.73 -6.50 3.79
N ALA A 122 1.67 -6.78 5.09
CA ALA A 122 0.98 -7.96 5.60
C ALA A 122 -0.53 -7.93 5.29
N ALA A 123 -1.17 -6.77 5.47
CA ALA A 123 -2.59 -6.58 5.17
C ALA A 123 -2.88 -6.73 3.67
N TRP A 124 -2.06 -6.13 2.81
CA TRP A 124 -2.14 -6.27 1.35
C TRP A 124 -1.95 -7.72 0.90
N ALA A 125 -0.98 -8.44 1.49
CA ALA A 125 -0.77 -9.85 1.18
C ALA A 125 -1.98 -10.70 1.58
N ALA A 126 -2.57 -10.43 2.75
CA ALA A 126 -3.78 -11.12 3.21
C ALA A 126 -4.99 -10.86 2.31
N THR A 127 -5.20 -9.62 1.83
CA THR A 127 -6.27 -9.32 0.86
C THR A 127 -6.02 -10.01 -0.47
N PHE A 128 -4.80 -9.90 -1.01
CA PHE A 128 -4.46 -10.48 -2.31
C PHE A 128 -4.61 -12.01 -2.32
N VAL A 129 -3.91 -12.68 -1.40
CA VAL A 129 -3.94 -14.15 -1.30
C VAL A 129 -5.33 -14.64 -0.93
N GLY A 130 -6.03 -13.95 -0.02
CA GLY A 130 -7.38 -14.33 0.40
C GLY A 130 -8.39 -14.25 -0.74
N VAL A 131 -8.34 -13.21 -1.57
CA VAL A 131 -9.23 -13.09 -2.75
C VAL A 131 -8.96 -14.22 -3.75
N VAL A 132 -7.68 -14.48 -4.06
CA VAL A 132 -7.30 -15.57 -4.98
C VAL A 132 -7.73 -16.93 -4.44
N ALA A 133 -7.50 -17.21 -3.15
CA ALA A 133 -7.88 -18.47 -2.52
C ALA A 133 -9.40 -18.70 -2.53
N ALA A 134 -10.18 -17.68 -2.14
CA ALA A 134 -11.64 -17.76 -2.18
C ALA A 134 -12.15 -17.99 -3.61
N TRP A 135 -11.59 -17.30 -4.59
CA TRP A 135 -11.94 -17.48 -5.99
C TRP A 135 -11.62 -18.90 -6.51
N LEU A 136 -10.45 -19.44 -6.17
CA LEU A 136 -10.07 -20.81 -6.53
C LEU A 136 -10.99 -21.84 -5.90
N ILE A 137 -11.33 -21.68 -4.62
CA ILE A 137 -12.27 -22.58 -3.93
C ILE A 137 -13.62 -22.59 -4.66
N LEU A 138 -14.15 -21.42 -5.02
CA LEU A 138 -15.42 -21.29 -5.70
C LEU A 138 -15.42 -21.85 -7.14
N ARG A 139 -14.25 -21.88 -7.79
CA ARG A 139 -14.09 -22.35 -9.17
C ARG A 139 -13.77 -23.84 -9.28
N LEU A 140 -13.04 -24.41 -8.32
CA LEU A 140 -12.42 -25.73 -8.45
C LEU A 140 -13.03 -26.79 -7.54
N LEU A 141 -13.66 -26.42 -6.43
CA LEU A 141 -14.29 -27.41 -5.56
C LEU A 141 -15.70 -27.74 -6.07
N PRO A 142 -16.02 -29.02 -6.33
CA PRO A 142 -17.35 -29.42 -6.76
C PRO A 142 -18.38 -29.01 -5.70
N ARG A 143 -19.46 -28.38 -6.16
CA ARG A 143 -20.63 -28.16 -5.30
C ARG A 143 -21.25 -29.53 -5.00
N PRO A 144 -21.73 -29.79 -3.77
CA PRO A 144 -22.58 -30.95 -3.54
C PRO A 144 -23.72 -30.89 -4.57
N LEU A 145 -24.01 -32.01 -5.23
CA LEU A 145 -25.22 -32.14 -6.03
C LEU A 145 -26.36 -32.19 -5.02
N ASP A 146 -27.16 -31.12 -4.98
CA ASP A 146 -28.40 -31.05 -4.23
C ASP A 146 -29.42 -32.07 -4.77
#